data_AF-A0AAW9FYK5-F1
#
_entry.id   AF-A0AAW9FYK5-F1
#
_cell.length_a   1.000
_cell.length_b   1.000
_cell.length_c   1.000
_cell.angle_alpha   90.00
_cell.angle_beta   90.00
_cell.angle_gamma   90.00
#
_symmetry.space_group_name_H-M   'P 1'
#
loop_
_entity.id
_entity.type
_entity.pdbx_description
1 polymer ?
#
loop_
_entity_poly.entity_id
_entity_poly.type
_entity_poly.pdbx_seq_one_letter_code
_entity_poly.pdbx_strand_id
1 'polypeptide(L)'
;MKTGNSYFSRTLQGIYEKISFWGIDHNASEIEKDFTILINQYLALLTLIFFSHGIAIYTFIGLTVDSLFLLSISLLFAFSYVIKEYRKNKYVILITFVLLNLIITYYSSFCGVESCVFLFYFPLLLAIPFFLNYPENKVEIIIISIIILGSLYISAINNFSLIPQSDLVLKYHYQNKLLIMNITFSLLIFRITYYFVGEKKREDYMLVDFNVTKDQYIKDLQVKIEYLEGQHKKEKLSESDISEIIRLAQTNDSIFIERFDLYFPNFFNIIRSVSKSPLTISDLYLCAMLKLNFNNKQIALYSNSTVKSIESKKYRLRKKIEIPDDQDFTIWITSI
;
A
#
# COMPACT_ATOMS: atom_id res chain seq x y z
N MET A 1 -36.00 26.91 -3.31
CA MET A 1 -35.65 27.34 -1.95
C MET A 1 -34.44 26.55 -1.45
N LYS A 2 -33.24 27.02 -1.78
CA LYS A 2 -31.97 26.57 -1.19
C LYS A 2 -31.47 27.74 -0.36
N THR A 3 -31.58 27.68 0.97
CA THR A 3 -30.76 28.46 1.92
C THR A 3 -31.27 28.14 3.32
N GLY A 4 -30.49 27.35 4.05
CA GLY A 4 -30.78 27.01 5.43
C GLY A 4 -29.94 25.85 5.93
N ASN A 5 -28.67 25.75 5.50
CA ASN A 5 -27.74 24.90 6.22
C ASN A 5 -27.47 25.65 7.53
N SER A 6 -28.21 25.29 8.58
CA SER A 6 -28.33 26.08 9.81
C SER A 6 -26.95 26.31 10.42
N TYR A 7 -26.73 27.47 11.04
CA TYR A 7 -25.46 27.78 11.71
C TYR A 7 -25.02 26.66 12.67
N PHE A 8 -26.02 26.00 13.28
CA PHE A 8 -25.86 24.82 14.13
C PHE A 8 -25.23 23.60 13.42
N SER A 9 -25.61 23.32 12.16
CA SER A 9 -25.01 22.23 11.39
C SER A 9 -23.53 22.50 11.07
N ARG A 10 -23.19 23.77 10.78
CA ARG A 10 -21.79 24.18 10.54
C ARG A 10 -20.94 24.11 11.80
N THR A 11 -21.47 24.51 12.95
CA THR A 11 -20.75 24.39 14.23
C THR A 11 -20.53 22.94 14.64
N LEU A 12 -21.54 22.07 14.45
CA LEU A 12 -21.40 20.63 14.72
C LEU A 12 -20.38 19.98 13.78
N GLN A 13 -20.41 20.36 12.51
CA GLN A 13 -19.45 19.88 11.53
C GLN A 13 -18.02 20.32 11.88
N GLY A 14 -17.81 21.56 12.30
CA GLY A 14 -16.50 22.03 12.75
C GLY A 14 -15.99 21.33 14.01
N ILE A 15 -16.88 20.96 14.95
CA ILE A 15 -16.51 20.15 16.12
C ILE A 15 -16.14 18.72 15.68
N TYR A 16 -16.95 18.11 14.83
CA TYR A 16 -16.71 16.77 14.31
C TYR A 16 -15.39 16.66 13.54
N GLU A 17 -15.07 17.66 12.70
CA GLU A 17 -13.80 17.73 11.99
C GLU A 17 -12.62 17.86 12.96
N LYS A 18 -12.69 18.79 13.92
CA LYS A 18 -11.65 18.92 14.95
C LYS A 18 -11.43 17.62 15.72
N ILE A 19 -12.50 16.91 16.05
CA ILE A 19 -12.43 15.64 16.77
C ILE A 19 -11.73 14.59 15.91
N SER A 20 -12.20 14.44 14.67
CA SER A 20 -11.75 13.43 13.71
C SER A 20 -10.27 13.59 13.39
N PHE A 21 -9.83 14.81 13.09
CA PHE A 21 -8.47 15.09 12.63
C PHE A 21 -7.45 15.31 13.77
N TRP A 22 -7.83 15.07 15.02
CA TRP A 22 -6.99 15.32 16.18
C TRP A 22 -5.74 14.41 16.23
N GLY A 23 -4.56 15.05 16.32
CA GLY A 23 -3.29 14.36 16.51
C GLY A 23 -2.88 13.46 15.35
N ILE A 24 -3.32 13.75 14.13
CA ILE A 24 -2.87 13.05 12.92
C ILE A 24 -1.42 13.42 12.61
N ASP A 25 -0.61 12.42 12.28
CA ASP A 25 0.72 12.62 11.75
C ASP A 25 0.63 12.88 10.23
N HIS A 26 1.10 14.04 9.79
CA HIS A 26 1.08 14.41 8.37
C HIS A 26 2.05 13.56 7.53
N ASN A 27 3.07 12.96 8.15
CA ASN A 27 4.05 12.09 7.48
C ASN A 27 3.59 10.63 7.37
N ALA A 28 2.52 10.25 8.06
CA ALA A 28 1.98 8.90 8.02
C ALA A 28 1.31 8.57 6.66
N SER A 29 1.18 7.28 6.36
CA SER A 29 0.45 6.79 5.19
C SER A 29 -1.03 7.22 5.23
N GLU A 30 -1.70 7.34 4.07
CA GLU A 30 -3.13 7.70 4.03
C GLU A 30 -3.98 6.76 4.86
N ILE A 31 -3.72 5.47 4.78
CA ILE A 31 -4.41 4.45 5.59
C ILE A 31 -4.18 4.66 7.08
N GLU A 32 -2.97 4.99 7.49
CA GLU A 32 -2.70 5.24 8.90
C GLU A 32 -3.42 6.50 9.40
N LYS A 33 -3.61 7.50 8.54
CA LYS A 33 -4.41 8.70 8.83
C LYS A 33 -5.88 8.34 8.95
N ASP A 34 -6.42 7.55 8.01
CA ASP A 34 -7.82 7.11 8.02
C ASP A 34 -8.14 6.27 9.27
N PHE A 35 -7.28 5.31 9.61
CA PHE A 35 -7.44 4.53 10.84
C PHE A 35 -7.36 5.40 12.11
N THR A 36 -6.52 6.45 12.10
CA THR A 36 -6.48 7.43 13.20
C THR A 36 -7.80 8.18 13.35
N ILE A 37 -8.38 8.59 12.22
CA ILE A 37 -9.69 9.26 12.18
C ILE A 37 -10.76 8.35 12.76
N LEU A 38 -10.80 7.08 12.34
CA LEU A 38 -11.75 6.10 12.86
C LEU A 38 -11.62 5.90 14.37
N ILE A 39 -10.40 5.74 14.89
CA ILE A 39 -10.17 5.63 16.35
C ILE A 39 -10.69 6.86 17.09
N ASN A 40 -10.38 8.06 16.60
CA ASN A 40 -10.78 9.31 17.23
C ASN A 40 -12.31 9.42 17.29
N GLN A 41 -12.99 9.14 16.18
CA GLN A 41 -14.45 9.17 16.10
C GLN A 41 -15.08 8.13 17.03
N TYR A 42 -14.53 6.91 17.05
CA TYR A 42 -15.02 5.84 17.91
C TYR A 42 -14.87 6.17 19.40
N LEU A 43 -13.70 6.66 19.84
CA LEU A 43 -13.46 7.05 21.23
C LEU A 43 -14.32 8.25 21.65
N ALA A 44 -14.53 9.22 20.77
CA ALA A 44 -15.40 10.37 21.05
C ALA A 44 -16.86 9.94 21.21
N LEU A 45 -17.34 9.01 20.37
CA LEU A 45 -18.69 8.44 20.50
C LEU A 45 -18.83 7.63 21.78
N LEU A 46 -17.86 6.76 22.12
CA LEU A 46 -17.88 6.04 23.40
C LEU A 46 -17.91 6.99 24.59
N THR A 47 -17.10 8.05 24.56
CA THR A 47 -17.12 9.11 25.59
C THR A 47 -18.52 9.68 25.75
N LEU A 48 -19.16 10.10 24.65
CA LEU A 48 -20.50 10.68 24.68
C LEU A 48 -21.57 9.69 25.17
N ILE A 49 -21.49 8.43 24.76
CA ILE A 49 -22.43 7.37 25.17
C ILE A 49 -22.32 7.09 26.66
N PHE A 50 -21.11 6.84 27.18
CA PHE A 50 -20.91 6.57 28.60
C PHE A 50 -21.23 7.78 29.49
N PHE A 51 -20.92 9.00 29.01
CA PHE A 51 -21.31 10.24 29.67
C PHE A 51 -22.83 10.35 29.79
N SER A 52 -23.54 10.17 28.68
CA SER A 52 -25.01 10.23 28.65
C SER A 52 -25.66 9.11 29.48
N HIS A 53 -25.09 7.91 29.50
CA HIS A 53 -25.54 6.81 30.36
C HIS A 53 -25.40 7.17 31.83
N GLY A 54 -24.24 7.68 32.25
CA GLY A 54 -24.01 8.13 33.62
C GLY A 54 -25.01 9.19 34.07
N ILE A 55 -25.18 10.26 33.27
CA ILE A 55 -26.17 11.32 33.54
C ILE A 55 -27.58 10.77 33.62
N ALA A 56 -27.95 9.86 32.72
CA ALA A 56 -29.27 9.28 32.72
C ALA A 56 -29.52 8.47 34.00
N ILE A 57 -28.56 7.66 34.46
CA ILE A 57 -28.70 6.91 35.72
C ILE A 57 -28.85 7.88 36.90
N TYR A 58 -28.03 8.93 36.98
CA TYR A 58 -28.15 9.94 38.02
C TYR A 58 -29.53 10.60 38.03
N THR A 59 -30.04 10.98 36.85
CA THR A 59 -31.28 11.75 36.73
C THR A 59 -32.53 10.90 36.96
N PHE A 60 -32.58 9.67 36.43
CA PHE A 60 -33.79 8.84 36.45
C PHE A 60 -33.87 7.87 37.63
N ILE A 61 -32.71 7.55 38.25
CA ILE A 61 -32.61 6.54 39.31
C ILE A 61 -32.02 7.12 40.60
N GLY A 62 -31.19 8.16 40.51
CA GLY A 62 -30.58 8.81 41.69
C GLY A 62 -29.44 8.02 42.33
N LEU A 63 -28.98 6.92 41.69
CA LEU A 63 -27.84 6.14 42.14
C LEU A 63 -26.53 6.86 41.83
N THR A 64 -25.91 7.40 42.88
CA THR A 64 -24.71 8.25 42.75
C THR A 64 -23.44 7.45 42.41
N VAL A 65 -23.31 6.22 42.93
CA VAL A 65 -22.12 5.38 42.71
C VAL A 65 -22.05 4.91 41.25
N ASP A 66 -23.15 4.38 40.71
CA ASP A 66 -23.21 3.86 39.34
C ASP A 66 -22.98 4.97 38.30
N SER A 67 -23.61 6.13 38.50
CA SER A 67 -23.38 7.30 37.65
C SER A 67 -21.92 7.74 37.68
N LEU A 68 -21.33 7.89 38.87
CA LEU A 68 -19.95 8.37 39.01
C LEU A 68 -18.95 7.43 38.34
N PHE A 69 -19.26 6.14 38.32
CA PHE A 69 -18.46 5.14 37.64
C PHE A 69 -18.55 5.21 36.12
N LEU A 70 -19.76 5.32 35.56
CA LEU A 70 -19.93 5.50 34.12
C LEU A 70 -19.28 6.80 33.62
N LEU A 71 -19.33 7.85 34.45
CA LEU A 71 -18.59 9.09 34.20
C LEU A 71 -17.08 8.88 34.28
N SER A 72 -16.58 8.02 35.17
CA SER A 72 -15.17 7.63 35.22
C SER A 72 -14.74 6.87 33.95
N ILE A 73 -15.56 5.95 33.44
CA ILE A 73 -15.31 5.27 32.16
C ILE A 73 -15.30 6.28 31.00
N SER A 74 -16.26 7.21 31.00
CA SER A 74 -16.29 8.29 30.01
C SER A 74 -15.01 9.13 30.06
N LEU A 75 -14.51 9.47 31.24
CA LEU A 75 -13.25 10.20 31.41
C LEU A 75 -12.06 9.38 30.91
N LEU A 76 -12.05 8.06 31.12
CA LEU A 76 -11.02 7.18 30.59
C LEU A 76 -10.99 7.24 29.05
N PHE A 77 -12.15 7.13 28.39
CA PHE A 77 -12.19 7.26 26.92
C PHE A 77 -11.77 8.65 26.43
N ALA A 78 -12.18 9.71 27.14
CA ALA A 78 -11.75 11.08 26.83
C ALA A 78 -10.23 11.24 26.98
N PHE A 79 -9.63 10.65 28.02
CA PHE A 79 -8.19 10.68 28.25
C PHE A 79 -7.43 9.91 27.17
N SER A 80 -7.89 8.70 26.83
CA SER A 80 -7.34 7.92 25.71
C SER A 80 -7.42 8.65 24.37
N TYR A 81 -8.47 9.46 24.17
CA TYR A 81 -8.61 10.31 23.00
C TYR A 81 -7.59 11.47 22.96
N VAL A 82 -7.32 12.12 24.10
CA VAL A 82 -6.36 13.24 24.18
C VAL A 82 -4.92 12.78 23.94
N ILE A 83 -4.57 11.57 24.38
CA ILE A 83 -3.21 11.03 24.30
C ILE A 83 -2.93 10.34 22.96
N LYS A 84 -2.51 11.14 21.99
CA LYS A 84 -2.21 10.69 20.61
C LYS A 84 -1.12 9.61 20.51
N GLU A 85 -0.13 9.63 21.41
CA GLU A 85 1.05 8.76 21.36
C GLU A 85 0.74 7.31 21.75
N TYR A 86 -0.24 7.11 22.64
CA TYR A 86 -0.50 5.81 23.25
C TYR A 86 -1.79 5.13 22.77
N ARG A 87 -2.69 5.86 22.07
CA ARG A 87 -4.01 5.32 21.62
C ARG A 87 -3.92 4.12 20.67
N LYS A 88 -2.83 3.99 19.91
CA LYS A 88 -2.57 2.85 18.99
C LYS A 88 -1.63 1.81 19.60
N ASN A 89 -1.06 2.08 20.78
CA ASN A 89 -0.11 1.17 21.40
C ASN A 89 -0.83 -0.10 21.85
N LYS A 90 -0.42 -1.25 21.31
CA LYS A 90 -1.05 -2.55 21.58
C LYS A 90 -1.13 -2.89 23.08
N TYR A 91 -0.13 -2.52 23.88
CA TYR A 91 -0.12 -2.82 25.31
C TYR A 91 -1.12 -1.95 26.07
N VAL A 92 -1.26 -0.68 25.68
CA VAL A 92 -2.23 0.25 26.26
C VAL A 92 -3.65 -0.21 25.93
N ILE A 93 -3.87 -0.63 24.69
CA ILE A 93 -5.13 -1.24 24.25
C ILE A 93 -5.43 -2.49 25.10
N LEU A 94 -4.47 -3.41 25.24
CA LEU A 94 -4.65 -4.64 26.00
C LEU A 94 -4.98 -4.39 27.48
N ILE A 95 -4.24 -3.48 28.13
CA ILE A 95 -4.51 -3.04 29.50
C ILE A 95 -5.91 -2.43 29.61
N THR A 96 -6.33 -1.62 28.64
CA THR A 96 -7.65 -1.00 28.60
C THR A 96 -8.75 -2.06 28.51
N PHE A 97 -8.59 -3.08 27.67
CA PHE A 97 -9.55 -4.20 27.58
C PHE A 97 -9.66 -4.99 28.88
N VAL A 98 -8.52 -5.27 29.53
CA VAL A 98 -8.50 -5.97 30.83
C VAL A 98 -9.17 -5.12 31.91
N LEU A 99 -8.89 -3.81 31.95
CA LEU A 99 -9.52 -2.89 32.90
C LEU A 99 -11.03 -2.81 32.68
N LEU A 100 -11.49 -2.61 31.44
CA LEU A 100 -12.91 -2.58 31.10
C LEU A 100 -13.61 -3.89 31.43
N ASN A 101 -12.95 -5.02 31.21
CA ASN A 101 -13.45 -6.33 31.61
C ASN A 101 -13.64 -6.43 33.13
N LEU A 102 -12.63 -6.09 33.92
CA LEU A 102 -12.70 -6.09 35.39
C LEU A 102 -13.82 -5.18 35.91
N ILE A 103 -13.98 -4.01 35.27
CA ILE A 103 -15.05 -3.05 35.50
C ILE A 103 -16.42 -3.69 35.29
N ILE A 104 -16.64 -4.35 34.14
CA ILE A 104 -17.92 -5.01 33.84
C ILE A 104 -18.17 -6.15 34.83
N THR A 105 -17.16 -6.96 35.16
CA THR A 105 -17.24 -8.03 36.16
C THR A 105 -17.69 -7.49 37.51
N TYR A 106 -17.00 -6.47 38.01
CA TYR A 106 -17.32 -5.83 39.29
C TYR A 106 -18.75 -5.30 39.30
N TYR A 107 -19.15 -4.54 38.29
CA TYR A 107 -20.49 -3.92 38.25
C TYR A 107 -21.61 -4.94 38.04
N SER A 108 -21.38 -5.95 37.20
CA SER A 108 -22.34 -7.04 37.03
C SER A 108 -22.62 -7.75 38.36
N SER A 109 -21.60 -7.84 39.23
CA SER A 109 -21.77 -8.39 40.57
C SER A 109 -22.43 -7.40 41.55
N PHE A 110 -22.05 -6.12 41.49
CA PHE A 110 -22.54 -5.10 42.42
C PHE A 110 -24.04 -4.79 42.22
N CYS A 111 -24.48 -4.72 40.96
CA CYS A 111 -25.88 -4.47 40.60
C CYS A 111 -26.74 -5.74 40.53
N GLY A 112 -26.11 -6.92 40.46
CA GLY A 112 -26.76 -8.22 40.29
C GLY A 112 -27.24 -8.50 38.86
N VAL A 113 -27.64 -9.76 38.62
CA VAL A 113 -28.03 -10.28 37.29
C VAL A 113 -29.14 -9.48 36.63
N GLU A 114 -30.16 -9.11 37.41
CA GLU A 114 -31.36 -8.42 36.96
C GLU A 114 -31.06 -7.04 36.33
N SER A 115 -29.91 -6.44 36.64
CA SER A 115 -29.49 -5.19 36.03
C SER A 115 -29.03 -5.34 34.57
N CYS A 116 -28.76 -6.57 34.12
CA CYS A 116 -28.23 -6.90 32.80
C CYS A 116 -26.90 -6.21 32.41
N VAL A 117 -26.10 -5.74 33.38
CA VAL A 117 -24.78 -5.15 33.10
C VAL A 117 -23.85 -6.12 32.37
N PHE A 118 -24.00 -7.43 32.56
CA PHE A 118 -23.22 -8.43 31.84
C PHE A 118 -23.36 -8.34 30.30
N LEU A 119 -24.41 -7.69 29.78
CA LEU A 119 -24.56 -7.49 28.34
C LEU A 119 -23.42 -6.65 27.74
N PHE A 120 -22.67 -5.88 28.52
CA PHE A 120 -21.53 -5.10 28.02
C PHE A 120 -20.31 -5.97 27.65
N TYR A 121 -20.26 -7.25 28.05
CA TYR A 121 -19.21 -8.18 27.59
C TYR A 121 -19.23 -8.38 26.07
N PHE A 122 -20.42 -8.38 25.45
CA PHE A 122 -20.57 -8.61 24.00
C PHE A 122 -20.03 -7.47 23.13
N PRO A 123 -20.41 -6.19 23.34
CA PRO A 123 -19.79 -5.08 22.62
C PRO A 123 -18.30 -4.97 22.93
N LEU A 124 -17.83 -5.35 24.13
CA LEU A 124 -16.40 -5.39 24.44
C LEU A 124 -15.68 -6.44 23.57
N LEU A 125 -16.20 -7.66 23.46
CA LEU A 125 -15.64 -8.68 22.55
C LEU A 125 -15.64 -8.21 21.09
N LEU A 126 -16.72 -7.57 20.65
CA LEU A 126 -16.84 -7.05 19.29
C LEU A 126 -15.83 -5.94 18.98
N ALA A 127 -15.41 -5.17 19.98
CA ALA A 127 -14.44 -4.08 19.80
C ALA A 127 -13.00 -4.58 19.58
N ILE A 128 -12.69 -5.83 19.91
CA ILE A 128 -11.33 -6.40 19.75
C ILE A 128 -10.81 -6.27 18.30
N PRO A 129 -11.51 -6.75 17.26
CA PRO A 129 -11.04 -6.64 15.87
C PRO A 129 -10.94 -5.19 15.36
N PHE A 130 -11.62 -4.24 16.00
CA PHE A 130 -11.46 -2.83 15.65
C PHE A 130 -10.09 -2.30 16.09
N PHE A 131 -9.64 -2.60 17.30
CA PHE A 131 -8.36 -2.08 17.79
C PHE A 131 -7.15 -2.93 17.44
N LEU A 132 -7.32 -4.26 17.33
CA LEU A 132 -6.22 -5.20 17.09
C LEU A 132 -6.34 -5.82 15.70
N ASN A 133 -5.23 -5.90 14.98
CA ASN A 133 -5.17 -6.50 13.66
C ASN A 133 -5.01 -8.02 13.81
N TYR A 134 -5.93 -8.79 13.22
CA TYR A 134 -5.90 -10.25 13.33
C TYR A 134 -4.57 -10.90 12.88
N PRO A 135 -3.98 -10.56 11.72
CA PRO A 135 -2.72 -11.17 11.29
C PRO A 135 -1.54 -10.83 12.20
N GLU A 136 -1.53 -9.64 12.82
CA GLU A 136 -0.40 -9.15 13.62
C GLU A 136 -0.51 -9.50 15.11
N ASN A 137 -1.73 -9.59 15.64
CA ASN A 137 -2.01 -9.66 17.08
C ASN A 137 -2.84 -10.89 17.47
N LYS A 138 -2.70 -12.00 16.73
CA LYS A 138 -3.49 -13.22 16.92
C LYS A 138 -3.46 -13.73 18.37
N VAL A 139 -2.29 -13.74 18.99
CA VAL A 139 -2.11 -14.26 20.36
C VAL A 139 -2.81 -13.36 21.38
N GLU A 140 -2.60 -12.04 21.28
CA GLU A 140 -3.23 -11.05 22.16
C GLU A 140 -4.76 -11.09 22.05
N ILE A 141 -5.30 -11.22 20.83
CA ILE A 141 -6.74 -11.36 20.58
C ILE A 141 -7.31 -12.59 21.28
N ILE A 142 -6.63 -13.74 21.16
CA ILE A 142 -7.06 -14.99 21.81
C ILE A 142 -7.01 -14.84 23.34
N ILE A 143 -5.92 -14.28 23.89
CA ILE A 143 -5.75 -14.08 25.33
C ILE A 143 -6.85 -13.19 25.89
N ILE A 144 -7.10 -12.01 25.28
CA ILE A 144 -8.15 -11.09 25.73
C ILE A 144 -9.52 -11.76 25.63
N SER A 145 -9.80 -12.47 24.54
CA SER A 145 -11.09 -13.15 24.35
C SER A 145 -11.33 -14.20 25.43
N ILE A 146 -10.30 -14.98 25.79
CA ILE A 146 -10.37 -15.97 26.88
C ILE A 146 -10.57 -15.27 28.23
N ILE A 147 -9.88 -14.17 28.50
CA ILE A 147 -10.04 -13.41 29.75
C ILE A 147 -11.47 -12.89 29.88
N ILE A 148 -12.03 -12.31 28.82
CA ILE A 148 -13.39 -11.74 28.83
C ILE A 148 -14.43 -12.85 28.99
N LEU A 149 -14.35 -13.90 28.18
CA LEU A 149 -15.28 -15.03 28.26
C LEU A 149 -15.16 -15.77 29.60
N GLY A 150 -13.94 -15.94 30.11
CA GLY A 150 -13.69 -16.52 31.42
C GLY A 150 -14.30 -15.70 32.55
N SER A 151 -14.20 -14.37 32.48
CA SER A 151 -14.80 -13.46 33.47
C SER A 151 -16.33 -13.54 33.45
N LEU A 152 -16.94 -13.57 32.26
CA LEU A 152 -18.36 -13.80 32.10
C LEU A 152 -18.79 -15.17 32.67
N TYR A 153 -18.04 -16.23 32.37
CA TYR A 153 -18.35 -17.60 32.82
C TYR A 153 -18.23 -17.75 34.34
N ILE A 154 -17.15 -17.22 34.94
CA ILE A 154 -16.96 -17.18 36.39
C ILE A 154 -18.10 -16.39 37.05
N SER A 155 -18.48 -15.25 36.47
CA SER A 155 -19.62 -14.47 36.99
C SER A 155 -20.92 -15.26 36.93
N ALA A 156 -21.18 -15.96 35.82
CA ALA A 156 -22.39 -16.75 35.63
C ALA A 156 -22.51 -17.92 36.61
N ILE A 157 -21.42 -18.68 36.85
CA ILE A 157 -21.41 -19.78 37.84
C ILE A 157 -21.78 -19.27 39.24
N ASN A 158 -21.31 -18.08 39.58
CA ASN A 158 -21.58 -17.45 40.87
C ASN A 158 -22.87 -16.63 40.86
N ASN A 159 -23.79 -16.83 39.91
CA ASN A 159 -25.04 -16.05 39.77
C ASN A 159 -24.82 -14.52 39.83
N PHE A 160 -23.68 -14.06 39.33
CA PHE A 160 -23.21 -12.68 39.39
C PHE A 160 -23.28 -12.10 40.83
N SER A 161 -22.85 -12.88 41.81
CA SER A 161 -22.70 -12.47 43.21
C SER A 161 -21.29 -12.74 43.74
N LEU A 162 -20.28 -12.31 42.97
CA LEU A 162 -18.86 -12.38 43.35
C LEU A 162 -18.50 -11.41 44.49
N ILE A 163 -19.24 -10.32 44.60
CA ILE A 163 -19.08 -9.20 45.53
C ILE A 163 -20.46 -8.90 46.14
N PRO A 164 -20.53 -8.43 47.40
CA PRO A 164 -21.79 -8.04 48.02
C PRO A 164 -22.58 -7.06 47.15
N GLN A 165 -23.86 -7.38 46.93
CA GLN A 165 -24.78 -6.53 46.17
C GLN A 165 -25.09 -5.25 46.94
N SER A 166 -25.40 -4.19 46.20
CA SER A 166 -25.79 -2.92 46.80
C SER A 166 -27.16 -3.01 47.48
N ASP A 167 -27.20 -2.69 48.78
CA ASP A 167 -28.45 -2.60 49.57
C ASP A 167 -29.45 -1.62 48.93
N LEU A 168 -28.98 -0.58 48.25
CA LEU A 168 -29.82 0.41 47.58
C LEU A 168 -30.56 -0.18 46.37
N VAL A 169 -29.91 -1.06 45.62
CA VAL A 169 -30.53 -1.70 44.44
C VAL A 169 -31.61 -2.69 44.87
N LEU A 170 -31.35 -3.42 45.96
CA LEU A 170 -32.29 -4.38 46.54
C LEU A 170 -33.50 -3.70 47.20
N LYS A 171 -33.29 -2.60 47.93
CA LYS A 171 -34.33 -1.94 48.74
C LYS A 171 -35.37 -1.16 47.93
N TYR A 172 -35.00 -0.63 46.76
CA TYR A 172 -35.84 0.29 45.98
C TYR A 172 -36.37 -0.29 44.66
N HIS A 173 -36.17 -1.58 44.40
CA HIS A 173 -36.63 -2.27 43.17
C HIS A 173 -36.24 -1.54 41.86
N TYR A 174 -35.08 -0.89 41.81
CA TYR A 174 -34.58 -0.20 40.61
C TYR A 174 -34.15 -1.13 39.47
N GLN A 175 -34.18 -2.44 39.71
CA GLN A 175 -33.74 -3.50 38.79
C GLN A 175 -34.34 -3.35 37.38
N ASN A 176 -35.66 -3.14 37.25
CA ASN A 176 -36.30 -3.00 35.94
C ASN A 176 -35.87 -1.74 35.17
N LYS A 177 -35.64 -0.62 35.87
CA LYS A 177 -35.17 0.62 35.23
C LYS A 177 -33.72 0.46 34.75
N LEU A 178 -32.87 -0.12 35.60
CA LEU A 178 -31.48 -0.43 35.26
C LEU A 178 -31.39 -1.41 34.08
N LEU A 179 -32.22 -2.45 34.07
CA LEU A 179 -32.33 -3.42 32.97
C LEU A 179 -32.59 -2.73 31.64
N ILE A 180 -33.63 -1.88 31.57
CA ILE A 180 -34.01 -1.21 30.33
C ILE A 180 -32.89 -0.30 29.84
N MET A 181 -32.26 0.45 30.74
CA MET A 181 -31.16 1.35 30.39
C MET A 181 -29.93 0.56 29.90
N ASN A 182 -29.50 -0.46 30.63
CA ASN A 182 -28.31 -1.25 30.27
C ASN A 182 -28.50 -2.03 28.95
N ILE A 183 -29.70 -2.57 28.70
CA ILE A 183 -30.03 -3.16 27.38
C ILE A 183 -29.92 -2.09 26.29
N THR A 184 -30.55 -0.93 26.48
CA THR A 184 -30.56 0.15 25.48
C THR A 184 -29.15 0.62 25.13
N PHE A 185 -28.32 0.88 26.14
CA PHE A 185 -26.96 1.35 25.96
C PHE A 185 -26.02 0.26 25.44
N SER A 186 -26.16 -0.99 25.88
CA SER A 186 -25.35 -2.10 25.34
C SER A 186 -25.63 -2.31 23.85
N LEU A 187 -26.90 -2.29 23.43
CA LEU A 187 -27.27 -2.40 22.01
C LEU A 187 -26.78 -1.20 21.18
N LEU A 188 -26.82 0.01 21.74
CA LEU A 188 -26.29 1.21 21.09
C LEU A 188 -24.79 1.08 20.84
N ILE A 189 -24.02 0.68 21.87
CA ILE A 189 -22.59 0.45 21.73
C ILE A 189 -22.33 -0.66 20.72
N PHE A 190 -23.03 -1.79 20.82
CA PHE A 190 -22.89 -2.90 19.89
C PHE A 190 -23.07 -2.47 18.43
N ARG A 191 -24.12 -1.68 18.14
CA ARG A 191 -24.38 -1.14 16.80
C ARG A 191 -23.23 -0.25 16.31
N ILE A 192 -22.74 0.65 17.16
CA ILE A 192 -21.66 1.58 16.80
C ILE A 192 -20.35 0.81 16.59
N THR A 193 -19.99 -0.10 17.49
CA THR A 193 -18.82 -0.96 17.34
C THR A 193 -18.90 -1.79 16.06
N TYR A 194 -20.06 -2.37 15.74
CA TYR A 194 -20.26 -3.10 14.50
C TYR A 194 -19.98 -2.23 13.26
N TYR A 195 -20.51 -1.00 13.23
CA TYR A 195 -20.26 -0.05 12.15
C TYR A 195 -18.76 0.25 11.98
N PHE A 196 -18.06 0.58 13.06
CA PHE A 196 -16.62 0.91 13.00
C PHE A 196 -15.74 -0.28 12.63
N VAL A 197 -16.09 -1.50 13.06
CA VAL A 197 -15.43 -2.72 12.60
C VAL A 197 -15.61 -2.91 11.08
N GLY A 198 -16.80 -2.60 10.56
CA GLY A 198 -17.09 -2.63 9.12
C GLY A 198 -16.26 -1.63 8.32
N GLU A 199 -16.19 -0.38 8.78
CA GLU A 199 -15.41 0.67 8.12
C GLU A 199 -13.90 0.36 8.15
N LYS A 200 -13.36 -0.07 9.29
CA LYS A 200 -11.96 -0.52 9.37
C LYS A 200 -11.66 -1.64 8.38
N LYS A 201 -12.52 -2.67 8.32
CA LYS A 201 -12.33 -3.78 7.36
C LYS A 201 -12.29 -3.28 5.93
N ARG A 202 -13.10 -2.28 5.59
CA ARG A 202 -13.12 -1.68 4.25
C ARG A 202 -11.77 -1.04 3.90
N GLU A 203 -11.16 -0.32 4.84
CA GLU A 203 -9.80 0.23 4.68
C GLU A 203 -8.77 -0.88 4.50
N ASP A 204 -8.82 -1.94 5.32
CA ASP A 204 -7.94 -3.11 5.21
C ASP A 204 -8.08 -3.83 3.86
N TYR A 205 -9.30 -3.93 3.30
CA TYR A 205 -9.51 -4.52 1.98
C TYR A 205 -8.94 -3.65 0.85
N MET A 206 -9.09 -2.32 0.93
CA MET A 206 -8.52 -1.40 -0.06
C MET A 206 -6.98 -1.47 -0.09
N LEU A 207 -6.36 -1.61 1.09
CA LEU A 207 -4.91 -1.84 1.20
C LEU A 207 -4.44 -3.08 0.44
N VAL A 208 -5.12 -4.20 0.67
CA VAL A 208 -4.78 -5.48 0.06
C VAL A 208 -4.93 -5.38 -1.46
N ASP A 209 -6.03 -4.81 -1.94
CA ASP A 209 -6.29 -4.61 -3.37
C ASP A 209 -5.23 -3.73 -4.05
N PHE A 210 -4.85 -2.63 -3.38
CA PHE A 210 -3.79 -1.74 -3.87
C PHE A 210 -2.43 -2.44 -3.95
N ASN A 211 -2.06 -3.23 -2.94
CA ASN A 211 -0.81 -3.99 -2.96
C ASN A 211 -0.79 -5.06 -4.05
N VAL A 212 -1.91 -5.77 -4.26
CA VAL A 212 -2.05 -6.73 -5.36
C VAL A 212 -1.89 -6.04 -6.72
N THR A 213 -2.48 -4.87 -6.89
CA THR A 213 -2.36 -4.08 -8.13
C THR A 213 -0.91 -3.64 -8.38
N LYS A 214 -0.20 -3.22 -7.32
CA LYS A 214 1.23 -2.89 -7.42
C LYS A 214 2.07 -4.10 -7.81
N ASP A 215 1.82 -5.26 -7.21
CA ASP A 215 2.54 -6.49 -7.53
C ASP A 215 2.31 -6.92 -8.98
N GLN A 216 1.09 -6.74 -9.50
CA GLN A 216 0.78 -6.97 -10.92
C GLN A 216 1.56 -6.01 -11.82
N TYR A 217 1.57 -4.71 -11.50
CA TYR A 217 2.31 -3.72 -12.27
C TYR A 217 3.82 -4.00 -12.29
N ILE A 218 4.39 -4.43 -11.15
CA ILE A 218 5.81 -4.83 -11.06
C ILE A 218 6.09 -6.03 -11.96
N LYS A 219 5.21 -7.05 -11.97
CA LYS A 219 5.34 -8.20 -12.87
C LYS A 219 5.29 -7.80 -14.34
N ASP A 220 4.37 -6.92 -14.72
CA ASP A 220 4.25 -6.43 -16.10
C ASP A 220 5.50 -5.67 -16.55
N LEU A 221 6.07 -4.83 -15.67
CA LEU A 221 7.34 -4.15 -15.94
C LEU A 221 8.50 -5.13 -16.09
N GLN A 222 8.58 -6.18 -15.26
CA GLN A 222 9.60 -7.22 -15.37
C GLN A 222 9.53 -7.94 -16.73
N VAL A 223 8.32 -8.33 -17.16
CA VAL A 223 8.10 -8.94 -18.48
C VAL A 223 8.52 -7.98 -19.60
N LYS A 224 8.23 -6.68 -19.46
CA LYS A 224 8.63 -5.69 -20.46
C LYS A 224 10.16 -5.51 -20.52
N ILE A 225 10.84 -5.52 -19.38
CA ILE A 225 12.31 -5.47 -19.32
C ILE A 225 12.89 -6.69 -20.00
N GLU A 226 12.43 -7.90 -19.68
CA GLU A 226 12.91 -9.14 -20.29
C GLU A 226 12.73 -9.14 -21.82
N TYR A 227 11.57 -8.64 -22.30
CA TYR A 227 11.33 -8.46 -23.74
C TYR A 227 12.34 -7.48 -24.37
N LEU A 228 12.60 -6.35 -23.73
CA LEU A 228 13.54 -5.33 -24.24
C LEU A 228 14.98 -5.82 -24.20
N GLU A 229 15.40 -6.53 -23.15
CA GLU A 229 16.72 -7.18 -23.07
C GLU A 229 16.87 -8.22 -24.18
N GLY A 230 15.82 -8.99 -24.46
CA GLY A 230 15.78 -9.93 -25.58
C GLY A 230 15.96 -9.25 -26.94
N GLN A 231 15.44 -8.04 -27.13
CA GLN A 231 15.69 -7.25 -28.35
C GLN A 231 17.11 -6.69 -28.38
N HIS A 232 17.58 -6.10 -27.28
CA HIS A 232 18.93 -5.53 -27.19
C HIS A 232 20.03 -6.59 -27.42
N LYS A 233 19.82 -7.83 -26.98
CA LYS A 233 20.73 -8.94 -27.22
C LYS A 233 20.79 -9.37 -28.69
N LYS A 234 19.72 -9.16 -29.46
CA LYS A 234 19.74 -9.39 -30.92
C LYS A 234 20.48 -8.28 -31.67
N GLU A 235 20.52 -7.07 -31.13
CA GLU A 235 21.20 -5.92 -31.75
C GLU A 235 22.68 -5.78 -31.37
N LYS A 236 23.11 -6.30 -30.21
CA LYS A 236 24.52 -6.30 -29.81
C LYS A 236 25.22 -7.58 -30.27
N LEU A 237 26.14 -7.41 -31.22
CA LEU A 237 27.14 -8.41 -31.58
C LEU A 237 27.93 -8.86 -30.34
N SER A 238 28.09 -10.17 -30.14
CA SER A 238 28.99 -10.69 -29.10
C SER A 238 30.45 -10.34 -29.43
N GLU A 239 31.33 -10.28 -28.43
CA GLU A 239 32.77 -10.07 -28.62
C GLU A 239 33.39 -11.15 -29.53
N SER A 240 32.84 -12.37 -29.48
CA SER A 240 33.17 -13.47 -30.40
C SER A 240 32.83 -13.15 -31.85
N ASP A 241 31.68 -12.54 -32.08
CA ASP A 241 31.13 -12.24 -33.41
C ASP A 241 31.92 -11.10 -34.07
N ILE A 242 32.26 -10.09 -33.26
CA ILE A 242 33.14 -8.97 -33.66
C ILE A 242 34.54 -9.51 -34.03
N SER A 243 35.07 -10.42 -33.21
CA SER A 243 36.38 -11.03 -33.49
C SER A 243 36.35 -11.88 -34.76
N GLU A 244 35.27 -12.64 -34.99
CA GLU A 244 35.09 -13.42 -36.20
C GLU A 244 35.04 -12.53 -37.45
N ILE A 245 34.21 -11.48 -37.46
CA ILE A 245 34.05 -10.63 -38.64
C ILE A 245 35.31 -9.83 -38.98
N ILE A 246 36.06 -9.37 -37.97
CA ILE A 246 37.35 -8.71 -38.16
C ILE A 246 38.36 -9.69 -38.76
N ARG A 247 38.41 -10.93 -38.27
CA ARG A 247 39.31 -11.96 -38.81
C ARG A 247 39.00 -12.25 -40.28
N LEU A 248 37.73 -12.44 -40.62
CA LEU A 248 37.28 -12.68 -42.01
C LEU A 248 37.65 -11.51 -42.94
N ALA A 249 37.55 -10.27 -42.46
CA ALA A 249 37.99 -9.09 -43.19
C ALA A 249 39.51 -9.10 -43.44
N GLN A 250 40.30 -9.42 -42.42
CA GLN A 250 41.77 -9.45 -42.49
C GLN A 250 42.31 -10.52 -43.43
N THR A 251 41.65 -11.68 -43.49
CA THR A 251 42.03 -12.80 -44.37
C THR A 251 41.45 -12.70 -45.78
N ASN A 252 40.65 -11.65 -46.07
CA ASN A 252 39.92 -11.49 -47.33
C ASN A 252 39.10 -12.72 -47.70
N ASP A 253 38.40 -13.28 -46.73
CA ASP A 253 37.61 -14.50 -46.91
C ASP A 253 36.37 -14.23 -47.77
N SER A 254 36.05 -15.15 -48.67
CA SER A 254 34.86 -15.11 -49.53
C SER A 254 33.54 -15.01 -48.77
N ILE A 255 33.46 -15.58 -47.56
CA ILE A 255 32.25 -15.56 -46.73
C ILE A 255 32.06 -14.26 -45.94
N PHE A 256 33.03 -13.33 -45.99
CA PHE A 256 33.00 -12.09 -45.22
C PHE A 256 31.71 -11.28 -45.43
N ILE A 257 31.25 -11.13 -46.68
CA ILE A 257 30.04 -10.35 -47.00
C ILE A 257 28.78 -10.99 -46.42
N GLU A 258 28.64 -12.31 -46.56
CA GLU A 258 27.50 -13.05 -46.04
C GLU A 258 27.46 -12.96 -44.51
N ARG A 259 28.61 -13.13 -43.86
CA ARG A 259 28.74 -13.02 -42.41
C ARG A 259 28.51 -11.58 -41.93
N PHE A 260 28.97 -10.59 -42.69
CA PHE A 260 28.73 -9.19 -42.42
C PHE A 260 27.24 -8.85 -42.48
N ASP A 261 26.49 -9.36 -43.46
CA ASP A 261 25.05 -9.09 -43.60
C ASP A 261 24.22 -9.68 -42.45
N LEU A 262 24.67 -10.82 -41.89
CA LEU A 262 24.08 -11.39 -40.66
C LEU A 262 24.29 -10.50 -39.44
N TYR A 263 25.43 -9.81 -39.37
CA TYR A 263 25.85 -8.99 -38.23
C TYR A 263 25.41 -7.53 -38.32
N PHE A 264 25.23 -7.03 -39.53
CA PHE A 264 24.76 -5.67 -39.83
C PHE A 264 23.52 -5.76 -40.74
N PRO A 265 22.40 -6.30 -40.22
CA PRO A 265 21.20 -6.51 -41.02
C PRO A 265 20.71 -5.17 -41.58
N ASN A 266 20.24 -5.20 -42.83
CA ASN A 266 19.76 -4.04 -43.59
C ASN A 266 20.81 -3.00 -43.99
N PHE A 267 22.08 -3.11 -43.58
CA PHE A 267 23.12 -2.16 -44.00
C PHE A 267 23.23 -2.07 -45.52
N PHE A 268 23.35 -3.22 -46.20
CA PHE A 268 23.43 -3.23 -47.66
C PHE A 268 22.13 -2.77 -48.32
N ASN A 269 20.97 -3.00 -47.70
CA ASN A 269 19.68 -2.52 -48.19
C ASN A 269 19.61 -0.99 -48.13
N ILE A 270 20.06 -0.38 -47.03
CA ILE A 270 20.13 1.08 -46.88
C ILE A 270 21.12 1.66 -47.89
N ILE A 271 22.32 1.09 -48.02
CA ILE A 271 23.34 1.57 -48.97
C ILE A 271 22.87 1.46 -50.42
N ARG A 272 22.11 0.41 -50.77
CA ARG A 272 21.52 0.26 -52.09
C ARG A 272 20.38 1.24 -52.35
N SER A 273 19.57 1.58 -51.34
CA SER A 273 18.43 2.50 -51.51
C SER A 273 18.85 3.94 -51.77
N VAL A 274 20.01 4.35 -51.25
CA VAL A 274 20.59 5.68 -51.45
C VAL A 274 21.51 5.79 -52.68
N SER A 275 21.93 4.67 -53.26
CA SER A 275 22.78 4.66 -54.46
C SER A 275 21.98 4.88 -55.73
N LYS A 276 22.42 5.80 -56.60
CA LYS A 276 21.78 6.06 -57.91
C LYS A 276 22.18 5.07 -59.00
N SER A 277 23.17 4.23 -58.74
CA SER A 277 23.66 3.22 -59.69
C SER A 277 23.80 1.86 -59.01
N PRO A 278 23.68 0.75 -59.76
CA PRO A 278 23.91 -0.58 -59.21
C PRO A 278 25.30 -0.69 -58.59
N LEU A 279 25.35 -1.15 -57.33
CA LEU A 279 26.58 -1.41 -56.60
C LEU A 279 27.07 -2.82 -56.90
N THR A 280 28.36 -2.94 -57.20
CA THR A 280 29.01 -4.24 -57.42
C THR A 280 29.36 -4.90 -56.08
N ILE A 281 29.69 -6.20 -56.09
CA ILE A 281 30.14 -6.91 -54.89
C ILE A 281 31.38 -6.24 -54.29
N SER A 282 32.29 -5.75 -55.13
CA SER A 282 33.48 -5.01 -54.68
C SER A 282 33.14 -3.64 -54.04
N ASP A 283 32.06 -3.00 -54.47
CA ASP A 283 31.57 -1.76 -53.86
C ASP A 283 31.00 -2.05 -52.45
N LEU A 284 30.19 -3.11 -52.33
CA LEU A 284 29.62 -3.54 -51.04
C LEU A 284 30.71 -4.00 -50.06
N TYR A 285 31.73 -4.69 -50.56
CA TYR A 285 32.92 -5.05 -49.77
C TYR A 285 33.63 -3.83 -49.22
N LEU A 286 33.82 -2.79 -50.05
CA LEU A 286 34.41 -1.54 -49.57
C LEU A 286 33.53 -0.85 -48.52
N CYS A 287 32.20 -0.83 -48.69
CA CYS A 287 31.28 -0.30 -47.68
C CYS A 287 31.38 -1.05 -46.35
N ALA A 288 31.40 -2.39 -46.38
CA ALA A 288 31.52 -3.22 -45.18
C ALA A 288 32.84 -2.97 -44.44
N MET A 289 33.95 -2.88 -45.17
CA MET A 289 35.27 -2.58 -44.60
C MET A 289 35.30 -1.18 -43.94
N LEU A 290 34.64 -0.21 -44.55
CA LEU A 290 34.52 1.15 -43.99
C LEU A 290 33.59 1.20 -42.78
N LYS A 291 32.49 0.43 -42.78
CA LYS A 291 31.57 0.30 -41.63
C LYS A 291 32.26 -0.31 -40.40
N LEU A 292 33.21 -1.23 -40.62
CA LEU A 292 34.11 -1.77 -39.59
C LEU A 292 35.26 -0.83 -39.21
N ASN A 293 35.26 0.40 -39.73
CA ASN A 293 36.23 1.46 -39.45
C ASN A 293 37.68 1.12 -39.85
N PHE A 294 37.89 0.29 -40.87
CA PHE A 294 39.23 0.08 -41.43
C PHE A 294 39.69 1.29 -42.23
N ASN A 295 40.96 1.68 -42.05
CA ASN A 295 41.55 2.77 -42.82
C ASN A 295 42.03 2.33 -44.21
N ASN A 296 42.31 3.27 -45.11
CA ASN A 296 42.72 2.96 -46.49
C ASN A 296 43.97 2.06 -46.57
N LYS A 297 44.90 2.15 -45.61
CA LYS A 297 46.12 1.32 -45.56
C LYS A 297 45.78 -0.12 -45.18
N GLN A 298 44.91 -0.31 -44.19
CA GLN A 298 44.41 -1.62 -43.75
C GLN A 298 43.59 -2.28 -44.86
N ILE A 299 42.67 -1.55 -45.48
CA ILE A 299 41.86 -2.08 -46.58
C ILE A 299 42.75 -2.51 -47.75
N ALA A 300 43.76 -1.70 -48.12
CA ALA A 300 44.72 -2.03 -49.16
C ALA A 300 45.49 -3.32 -48.83
N LEU A 301 45.98 -3.44 -47.59
CA LEU A 301 46.70 -4.62 -47.10
C LEU A 301 45.81 -5.88 -47.16
N TYR A 302 44.61 -5.82 -46.59
CA TYR A 302 43.73 -6.99 -46.49
C TYR A 302 43.19 -7.43 -47.86
N SER A 303 42.86 -6.48 -48.74
CA SER A 303 42.33 -6.78 -50.08
C SER A 303 43.40 -6.99 -51.16
N ASN A 304 44.68 -7.16 -50.80
CA ASN A 304 45.82 -7.28 -51.73
C ASN A 304 45.82 -6.20 -52.84
N SER A 305 45.51 -4.96 -52.46
CA SER A 305 45.38 -3.81 -53.36
C SER A 305 46.37 -2.70 -52.96
N THR A 306 46.58 -1.71 -53.83
CA THR A 306 47.36 -0.52 -53.48
C THR A 306 46.48 0.54 -52.81
N VAL A 307 47.05 1.34 -51.92
CA VAL A 307 46.34 2.45 -51.25
C VAL A 307 45.70 3.40 -52.28
N LYS A 308 46.43 3.75 -53.35
CA LYS A 308 45.95 4.58 -54.47
C LYS A 308 44.74 3.96 -55.19
N SER A 309 44.70 2.63 -55.31
CA SER A 309 43.55 1.90 -55.88
C SER A 309 42.33 1.98 -54.96
N ILE A 310 42.52 1.83 -53.64
CA ILE A 310 41.44 1.97 -52.66
C ILE A 310 40.88 3.39 -52.63
N GLU A 311 41.73 4.42 -52.68
CA GLU A 311 41.30 5.82 -52.76
C GLU A 311 40.46 6.09 -54.03
N SER A 312 40.90 5.55 -55.16
CA SER A 312 40.17 5.65 -56.42
C SER A 312 38.82 4.92 -56.36
N LYS A 313 38.76 3.74 -55.71
CA LYS A 313 37.49 3.01 -55.46
C LYS A 313 36.57 3.82 -54.54
N LYS A 314 37.10 4.38 -53.44
CA LYS A 314 36.35 5.22 -52.48
C LYS A 314 35.75 6.45 -53.17
N TYR A 315 36.51 7.12 -54.03
CA TYR A 315 36.02 8.26 -54.82
C TYR A 315 34.86 7.87 -55.75
N ARG A 316 35.00 6.76 -56.50
CA ARG A 316 33.93 6.28 -57.39
C ARG A 316 32.68 5.88 -56.60
N LEU A 317 32.85 5.19 -55.48
CA LEU A 317 31.77 4.77 -54.60
C LEU A 317 31.03 5.99 -54.03
N ARG A 318 31.75 7.02 -53.57
CA ARG A 318 31.16 8.28 -53.12
C ARG A 318 30.27 8.92 -54.18
N LYS A 319 30.70 8.95 -55.45
CA LYS A 319 29.90 9.50 -56.55
C LYS A 319 28.67 8.66 -56.87
N LYS A 320 28.71 7.34 -56.70
CA LYS A 320 27.52 6.47 -56.84
C LYS A 320 26.46 6.71 -55.77
N ILE A 321 26.90 7.05 -54.55
CA ILE A 321 26.05 7.28 -53.36
C ILE A 321 25.68 8.77 -53.16
N GLU A 322 26.26 9.68 -53.96
CA GLU A 322 26.01 11.13 -53.94
C GLU A 322 26.19 11.82 -52.57
N ILE A 323 27.23 11.46 -51.83
CA ILE A 323 27.52 12.13 -50.56
C ILE A 323 28.19 13.49 -50.83
N PRO A 324 27.62 14.60 -50.32
CA PRO A 324 28.16 15.95 -50.44
C PRO A 324 29.64 16.04 -50.06
N ASP A 325 30.43 16.85 -50.78
CA ASP A 325 31.90 16.90 -50.64
C ASP A 325 32.38 17.40 -49.24
N ASP A 326 31.49 18.09 -48.50
CA ASP A 326 31.68 18.59 -47.14
C ASP A 326 31.49 17.53 -46.04
N GLN A 327 30.93 16.36 -46.36
CA GLN A 327 30.76 15.27 -45.40
C GLN A 327 31.87 14.21 -45.52
N ASP A 328 32.45 13.75 -44.40
CA ASP A 328 33.41 12.65 -44.46
C ASP A 328 32.67 11.34 -44.81
N PHE A 329 33.04 10.74 -45.94
CA PHE A 329 32.44 9.50 -46.46
C PHE A 329 32.54 8.32 -45.47
N THR A 330 33.65 8.21 -44.73
CA THR A 330 33.83 7.17 -43.72
C THR A 330 32.90 7.42 -42.54
N ILE A 331 32.80 8.65 -42.06
CA ILE A 331 31.90 9.02 -40.94
C ILE A 331 30.44 8.78 -41.32
N TRP A 332 30.05 9.12 -42.55
CA TRP A 332 28.70 8.86 -43.04
C TRP A 332 28.39 7.36 -43.08
N ILE A 333 29.29 6.54 -43.65
CA ILE A 333 29.10 5.08 -43.72
C ILE A 333 29.04 4.46 -42.31
N THR A 334 29.87 4.90 -41.37
CA THR A 334 29.84 4.34 -40.01
C THR A 334 28.57 4.72 -39.23
N SER A 335 27.92 5.83 -39.60
CA SER A 335 26.67 6.31 -38.98
C SER A 335 25.39 5.61 -39.44
N ILE A 336 25.41 4.89 -40.57
CA ILE A 336 24.34 4.02 -41.06
C ILE A 336 24.44 2.68 -40.38
#